data_AF-A0A3B9ZCB5-F1
#
_entry.id   AF-A0A3B9ZCB5-F1
#
_cell.length_a   1.000
_cell.length_b   1.000
_cell.length_c   1.000
_cell.angle_alpha   90.00
_cell.angle_beta   90.00
_cell.angle_gamma   90.00
#
_symmetry.space_group_name_H-M   'P 1'
#
loop_
_entity.id
_entity.type
_entity.pdbx_description
1 polymer ?
#
loop_
_entity_poly.entity_id
_entity_poly.type
_entity_poly.pdbx_seq_one_letter_code
_entity_poly.pdbx_strand_id
1 'polypeptide(L)'
;MKFKDCLTADVVVSALLARTCPEDSWIVARNSKVIPEPLFKFYVEADYFSFDKCPKFLADDQRIMFSHLGASVDLIKSSFEDYHELFDLMKKYDADTYNPIKKLKNEPFDPSAPKHFNRCLQLLLINMYSILDSTAEVISAVLSWGNFGRASFAEIVKKVKDGLKTSAASGKKTIVSADEKYQDDINNLIKMEILDDSNNEWFELFKLYRDKMAHFRYHSGFLFHDNDEKFYHFLSRQWPYYFQQGITYGKSKEDNLKSYFDDLLMECDIFEYCEGLHKKIYDLTENIFQPLAEAYNIKKASACGSDSDLQAKVKLLTRKYKFKQF
;
A
#
# COMPACT_ATOMS: atom_id res chain seq x y z
N MET A 1 14.44 18.33 25.91
CA MET A 1 15.47 17.28 25.83
C MET A 1 16.15 17.41 24.47
N LYS A 2 17.45 17.65 24.43
CA LYS A 2 18.24 17.76 23.19
C LYS A 2 19.08 16.50 23.03
N PHE A 3 19.46 16.15 21.79
CA PHE A 3 20.31 14.97 21.51
C PHE A 3 21.59 14.93 22.37
N LYS A 4 22.20 16.10 22.61
CA LYS A 4 23.38 16.23 23.49
C LYS A 4 23.11 15.78 24.93
N ASP A 5 21.88 15.92 25.39
CA ASP A 5 21.44 15.49 26.72
C ASP A 5 21.14 13.97 26.76
N CYS A 6 21.09 13.31 25.59
CA CYS A 6 20.88 11.86 25.45
C CYS A 6 22.18 11.09 25.20
N LEU A 7 23.30 11.78 24.90
CA LEU A 7 24.61 11.15 24.70
C LEU A 7 25.22 10.59 25.99
N THR A 8 24.64 10.93 27.15
CA THR A 8 24.99 10.38 28.46
C THR A 8 24.12 9.19 28.86
N ALA A 9 23.32 8.63 27.94
CA ALA A 9 22.52 7.45 28.22
C ALA A 9 23.43 6.23 28.44
N ASP A 10 23.17 5.47 29.52
CA ASP A 10 23.93 4.27 29.88
C ASP A 10 23.73 3.11 28.90
N VAL A 11 22.66 3.16 28.09
CA VAL A 11 22.33 2.14 27.10
C VAL A 11 21.96 2.80 25.77
N VAL A 12 22.68 2.43 24.72
CA VAL A 12 22.35 2.75 23.33
C VAL A 12 21.93 1.46 22.65
N VAL A 13 20.69 1.43 22.17
CA VAL A 13 20.18 0.33 21.33
C VAL A 13 20.24 0.80 19.88
N SER A 14 21.06 0.13 19.06
CA SER A 14 21.13 0.36 17.62
C SER A 14 20.91 -0.95 16.87
N ALA A 15 20.24 -0.89 15.72
CA ALA A 15 20.20 -2.03 14.80
C ALA A 15 21.63 -2.43 14.39
N LEU A 16 21.87 -3.72 14.22
CA LEU A 16 23.15 -4.22 13.73
C LEU A 16 23.37 -3.72 12.30
N LEU A 17 24.49 -3.02 12.08
CA LEU A 17 24.88 -2.53 10.76
C LEU A 17 25.23 -3.70 9.81
N ALA A 18 25.86 -4.74 10.36
CA ALA A 18 26.16 -5.96 9.63
C ALA A 18 25.22 -7.08 10.07
N ARG A 19 24.52 -7.69 9.12
CA ARG A 19 23.57 -8.79 9.31
C ARG A 19 24.05 -10.00 8.51
N THR A 20 24.03 -11.17 9.14
CA THR A 20 24.44 -12.44 8.52
C THR A 20 23.29 -13.43 8.37
N CYS A 21 22.14 -13.16 8.99
CA CYS A 21 20.95 -13.99 8.99
C CYS A 21 19.70 -13.08 8.99
N PRO A 22 18.54 -13.60 8.56
CA PRO A 22 17.30 -12.85 8.63
C PRO A 22 16.92 -12.54 10.09
N GLU A 23 16.25 -11.42 10.31
CA GLU A 23 15.71 -11.09 11.63
C GLU A 23 14.52 -12.00 11.99
N ASP A 24 14.35 -12.29 13.28
CA ASP A 24 13.29 -13.17 13.77
C ASP A 24 11.89 -12.68 13.36
N SER A 25 11.66 -11.37 13.35
CA SER A 25 10.39 -10.77 12.90
C SER A 25 10.06 -11.12 11.45
N TRP A 26 11.07 -11.16 10.57
CA TRP A 26 10.92 -11.53 9.17
C TRP A 26 10.61 -13.03 9.03
N ILE A 27 11.24 -13.88 9.84
CA ILE A 27 10.96 -15.32 9.88
C ILE A 27 9.53 -15.58 10.35
N VAL A 28 9.10 -14.91 11.42
CA VAL A 28 7.74 -15.03 11.97
C VAL A 28 6.71 -14.60 10.93
N ALA A 29 6.86 -13.42 10.31
CA ALA A 29 5.93 -12.89 9.31
C ALA A 29 5.80 -13.82 8.09
N ARG A 30 6.89 -14.43 7.65
CA ARG A 30 6.89 -15.43 6.58
C ARG A 30 6.16 -16.70 6.99
N ASN A 31 6.50 -17.26 8.17
CA ASN A 31 5.93 -18.51 8.65
C ASN A 31 4.42 -18.40 8.92
N SER A 32 3.96 -17.23 9.35
CA SER A 32 2.53 -16.94 9.53
C SER A 32 1.81 -16.58 8.23
N LYS A 33 2.52 -16.51 7.09
CA LYS A 33 1.98 -16.08 5.78
C LYS A 33 1.36 -14.68 5.80
N VAL A 34 1.84 -13.81 6.69
CA VAL A 34 1.43 -12.40 6.74
C VAL A 34 2.04 -11.64 5.56
N ILE A 35 3.21 -12.05 5.09
CA ILE A 35 3.88 -11.46 3.93
C ILE A 35 4.03 -12.46 2.77
N PRO A 36 4.04 -11.99 1.50
CA PRO A 36 4.34 -12.84 0.35
C PRO A 36 5.72 -13.50 0.40
N GLU A 37 5.80 -14.76 -0.02
CA GLU A 37 7.08 -15.49 -0.08
C GLU A 37 8.12 -14.79 -1.00
N PRO A 38 7.76 -14.24 -2.18
CA PRO A 38 8.70 -13.48 -3.00
C PRO A 38 9.26 -12.23 -2.33
N LEU A 39 8.50 -11.58 -1.45
CA LEU A 39 8.97 -10.44 -0.67
C LEU A 39 10.05 -10.88 0.33
N PHE A 40 9.82 -11.96 1.06
CA PHE A 40 10.82 -12.53 1.96
C PHE A 40 12.08 -12.98 1.20
N LYS A 41 11.91 -13.62 0.04
CA LYS A 41 13.03 -14.02 -0.83
C LYS A 41 13.85 -12.81 -1.28
N PHE A 42 13.20 -11.73 -1.70
CA PHE A 42 13.89 -10.47 -2.05
C PHE A 42 14.70 -9.93 -0.87
N TYR A 43 14.14 -9.93 0.34
CA TYR A 43 14.87 -9.52 1.56
C TYR A 43 16.12 -10.37 1.82
N VAL A 44 16.04 -11.69 1.65
CA VAL A 44 17.19 -12.60 1.78
C VAL A 44 18.24 -12.32 0.69
N GLU A 45 17.82 -12.15 -0.55
CA GLU A 45 18.70 -11.90 -1.70
C GLU A 45 19.38 -10.52 -1.63
N ALA A 46 18.72 -9.56 -0.97
CA ALA A 46 19.29 -8.26 -0.60
C ALA A 46 20.26 -8.33 0.60
N ASP A 47 20.69 -9.53 1.00
CA ASP A 47 21.54 -9.79 2.17
C ASP A 47 20.97 -9.13 3.43
N TYR A 48 19.66 -9.25 3.62
CA TYR A 48 18.94 -8.72 4.79
C TYR A 48 19.07 -7.19 4.95
N PHE A 49 19.38 -6.48 3.86
CA PHE A 49 19.77 -5.07 3.86
C PHE A 49 20.94 -4.75 4.79
N SER A 50 21.89 -5.67 4.91
CA SER A 50 23.12 -5.46 5.66
C SER A 50 23.96 -4.33 5.05
N PHE A 51 24.35 -3.33 5.86
CA PHE A 51 25.01 -2.13 5.35
C PHE A 51 26.32 -2.43 4.61
N ASP A 52 27.05 -3.46 5.00
CA ASP A 52 28.31 -3.91 4.37
C ASP A 52 28.11 -4.71 3.07
N LYS A 53 26.86 -5.02 2.70
CA LYS A 53 26.49 -5.81 1.51
C LYS A 53 25.84 -4.99 0.40
N CYS A 54 25.89 -3.66 0.49
CA CYS A 54 25.35 -2.76 -0.54
C CYS A 54 25.89 -3.13 -1.94
N PRO A 55 25.01 -3.48 -2.90
CA PRO A 55 25.45 -3.82 -4.25
C PRO A 55 25.91 -2.55 -5.00
N LYS A 56 26.82 -2.73 -5.98
CA LYS A 56 27.42 -1.61 -6.72
C LYS A 56 26.40 -0.73 -7.45
N PHE A 57 25.32 -1.30 -7.96
CA PHE A 57 24.30 -0.54 -8.69
C PHE A 57 23.43 0.34 -7.77
N LEU A 58 23.47 0.11 -6.45
CA LEU A 58 22.85 0.96 -5.43
C LEU A 58 23.89 1.69 -4.57
N ALA A 59 25.17 1.63 -4.95
CA ALA A 59 26.22 2.32 -4.21
C ALA A 59 26.15 3.82 -4.49
N ASP A 60 26.02 4.60 -3.41
CA ASP A 60 26.23 6.04 -3.39
C ASP A 60 27.14 6.41 -2.20
N ASP A 61 27.73 7.61 -2.24
CA ASP A 61 28.70 8.09 -1.24
C ASP A 61 28.16 8.00 0.20
N GLN A 62 26.84 8.08 0.38
CA GLN A 62 26.17 8.07 1.69
C GLN A 62 25.32 6.81 1.93
N ARG A 63 25.31 5.84 1.00
CA ARG A 63 24.46 4.63 1.02
C ARG A 63 22.97 4.92 1.21
N ILE A 64 22.50 6.08 0.77
CA ILE A 64 21.09 6.49 0.87
C ILE A 64 20.21 5.57 0.05
N MET A 65 20.62 5.16 -1.15
CA MET A 65 19.78 4.35 -2.04
C MET A 65 19.46 3.00 -1.42
N PHE A 66 20.49 2.30 -0.96
CA PHE A 66 20.33 0.98 -0.37
C PHE A 66 19.56 1.02 0.95
N SER A 67 19.82 2.04 1.78
CA SER A 67 19.09 2.23 3.05
C SER A 67 17.62 2.55 2.83
N HIS A 68 17.30 3.41 1.85
CA HIS A 68 15.92 3.76 1.50
C HIS A 68 15.17 2.59 0.87
N LEU A 69 15.85 1.77 0.05
CA LEU A 69 15.28 0.52 -0.46
C LEU A 69 14.92 -0.44 0.69
N GLY A 70 15.83 -0.63 1.65
CA GLY A 70 15.58 -1.45 2.84
C GLY A 70 14.39 -0.94 3.66
N ALA A 71 14.35 0.38 3.94
CA ALA A 71 13.23 0.98 4.64
C ALA A 71 11.89 0.83 3.91
N SER A 72 11.89 0.90 2.58
CA SER A 72 10.69 0.68 1.76
C SER A 72 10.20 -0.77 1.88
N VAL A 73 11.11 -1.75 1.86
CA VAL A 73 10.77 -3.16 2.02
C VAL A 73 10.29 -3.49 3.45
N ASP A 74 10.93 -2.93 4.48
CA ASP A 74 10.48 -3.05 5.87
C ASP A 74 9.08 -2.40 6.08
N LEU A 75 8.80 -1.29 5.40
CA LEU A 75 7.49 -0.64 5.45
C LEU A 75 6.39 -1.51 4.81
N ILE A 76 6.70 -2.22 3.70
CA ILE A 76 5.77 -3.19 3.11
C ILE A 76 5.42 -4.28 4.13
N LYS A 77 6.44 -4.91 4.73
CA LYS A 77 6.26 -5.94 5.77
C LYS A 77 5.39 -5.42 6.92
N SER A 78 5.77 -4.28 7.50
CA SER A 78 5.10 -3.73 8.67
C SER A 78 3.65 -3.38 8.36
N SER A 79 3.36 -2.90 7.16
CA SER A 79 2.00 -2.58 6.73
C SER A 79 1.10 -3.82 6.60
N PHE A 80 1.64 -4.96 6.17
CA PHE A 80 0.92 -6.24 6.18
C PHE A 80 0.68 -6.78 7.60
N GLU A 81 1.64 -6.62 8.50
CA GLU A 81 1.47 -6.99 9.92
C GLU A 81 0.38 -6.13 10.59
N ASP A 82 0.44 -4.82 10.40
CA ASP A 82 -0.51 -3.85 10.93
C ASP A 82 -1.94 -4.11 10.44
N TYR A 83 -2.11 -4.64 9.21
CA TYR A 83 -3.43 -4.94 8.66
C TYR A 83 -4.23 -5.85 9.61
N HIS A 84 -3.63 -6.96 10.05
CA HIS A 84 -4.33 -7.94 10.90
C HIS A 84 -4.70 -7.36 12.26
N GLU A 85 -3.78 -6.62 12.90
CA GLU A 85 -4.04 -5.97 14.18
C GLU A 85 -5.18 -4.94 14.06
N LEU A 86 -5.10 -4.06 13.05
CA LEU A 86 -6.12 -3.03 12.82
C LEU A 86 -7.48 -3.64 12.48
N PHE A 87 -7.50 -4.72 11.71
CA PHE A 87 -8.72 -5.40 11.30
C PHE A 87 -9.42 -6.10 12.49
N ASP A 88 -8.67 -6.75 13.37
CA ASP A 88 -9.21 -7.35 14.60
C ASP A 88 -9.74 -6.28 15.55
N LEU A 89 -9.03 -5.15 15.67
CA LEU A 89 -9.51 -3.99 16.43
C LEU A 89 -10.79 -3.41 15.82
N MET A 90 -10.92 -3.34 14.50
CA MET A 90 -12.16 -2.92 13.85
C MET A 90 -13.33 -3.84 14.23
N LYS A 91 -13.16 -5.16 14.14
CA LYS A 91 -14.21 -6.13 14.54
C LYS A 91 -14.62 -5.93 16.00
N LYS A 92 -13.65 -5.71 16.89
CA LYS A 92 -13.92 -5.41 18.30
C LYS A 92 -14.74 -4.13 18.47
N TYR A 93 -14.31 -3.02 17.87
CA TYR A 93 -15.01 -1.74 18.02
C TYR A 93 -16.39 -1.72 17.35
N ASP A 94 -16.57 -2.49 16.28
CA ASP A 94 -17.89 -2.71 15.69
C ASP A 94 -18.82 -3.46 16.67
N ALA A 95 -18.31 -4.53 17.28
CA ALA A 95 -19.01 -5.28 18.33
C ALA A 95 -19.30 -4.45 19.59
N ASP A 96 -18.55 -3.39 19.86
CA ASP A 96 -18.78 -2.48 21.00
C ASP A 96 -19.68 -1.28 20.64
N THR A 97 -19.98 -1.08 19.35
CA THR A 97 -20.76 0.06 18.86
C THR A 97 -22.26 -0.08 19.18
N TYR A 98 -22.92 1.07 19.39
CA TYR A 98 -24.37 1.16 19.53
C TYR A 98 -25.08 0.59 18.30
N ASN A 99 -26.09 -0.25 18.52
CA ASN A 99 -27.13 -0.52 17.54
C ASN A 99 -28.52 -0.54 18.23
N PRO A 100 -29.62 -0.30 17.48
CA PRO A 100 -30.97 -0.27 18.06
C PRO A 100 -31.36 -1.55 18.80
N ILE A 101 -30.83 -2.69 18.37
CA ILE A 101 -31.17 -4.01 18.91
C ILE A 101 -30.53 -4.23 20.28
N LYS A 102 -29.27 -3.84 20.46
CA LYS A 102 -28.58 -3.79 21.75
C LYS A 102 -29.34 -2.92 22.74
N LYS A 103 -29.86 -1.77 22.28
CA LYS A 103 -30.69 -0.90 23.13
C LYS A 103 -31.97 -1.59 23.56
N LEU A 104 -32.66 -2.29 22.66
CA LEU A 104 -33.86 -3.06 22.98
C LEU A 104 -33.57 -4.21 23.96
N LYS A 105 -32.39 -4.84 23.83
CA LYS A 105 -31.92 -5.94 24.69
C LYS A 105 -31.22 -5.48 25.99
N ASN A 106 -31.11 -4.16 26.23
CA ASN A 106 -30.35 -3.56 27.33
C ASN A 106 -28.88 -4.04 27.41
N GLU A 107 -28.27 -4.31 26.27
CA GLU A 107 -26.85 -4.68 26.17
C GLU A 107 -25.97 -3.44 26.28
N PRO A 108 -24.80 -3.54 26.95
CA PRO A 108 -23.86 -2.42 27.03
C PRO A 108 -23.24 -2.10 25.67
N PHE A 109 -22.89 -0.83 25.48
CA PHE A 109 -22.15 -0.36 24.31
C PHE A 109 -21.20 0.77 24.72
N ASP A 110 -20.13 0.97 23.96
CA ASP A 110 -19.15 2.03 24.17
C ASP A 110 -19.43 3.22 23.23
N PRO A 111 -19.77 4.42 23.76
CA PRO A 111 -19.99 5.61 22.95
C PRO A 111 -18.77 6.05 22.12
N SER A 112 -17.56 5.63 22.51
CA SER A 112 -16.32 5.95 21.82
C SER A 112 -15.94 4.95 20.73
N ALA A 113 -16.53 3.75 20.73
CA ALA A 113 -16.21 2.69 19.79
C ALA A 113 -16.35 3.09 18.31
N PRO A 114 -17.38 3.85 17.88
CA PRO A 114 -17.45 4.33 16.48
C PRO A 114 -16.25 5.17 16.08
N LYS A 115 -15.73 6.02 16.98
CA LYS A 115 -14.56 6.86 16.71
C LYS A 115 -13.29 6.02 16.58
N HIS A 116 -13.14 5.02 17.43
CA HIS A 116 -12.01 4.10 17.38
C HIS A 116 -12.04 3.21 16.13
N PHE A 117 -13.22 2.69 15.78
CA PHE A 117 -13.46 1.98 14.52
C PHE A 117 -13.02 2.82 13.30
N ASN A 118 -13.51 4.06 13.21
CA ASN A 118 -13.16 4.99 12.12
C ASN A 118 -11.64 5.22 12.04
N ARG A 119 -10.96 5.35 13.19
CA ARG A 119 -9.52 5.53 13.24
C ARG A 119 -8.76 4.29 12.77
N CYS A 120 -9.19 3.09 13.16
CA CYS A 120 -8.60 1.84 12.69
C CYS A 120 -8.76 1.68 11.19
N LEU A 121 -9.96 1.90 10.64
CA LEU A 121 -10.20 1.86 9.20
C LEU A 121 -9.34 2.87 8.44
N GLN A 122 -9.23 4.11 8.95
CA GLN A 122 -8.38 5.13 8.35
C GLN A 122 -6.93 4.67 8.26
N LEU A 123 -6.38 4.16 9.36
CA LEU A 123 -5.01 3.66 9.42
C LEU A 123 -4.81 2.45 8.50
N LEU A 124 -5.77 1.52 8.48
CA LEU A 124 -5.73 0.34 7.64
C LEU A 124 -5.64 0.74 6.17
N LEU A 125 -6.51 1.62 5.68
CA LEU A 125 -6.49 2.06 4.29
C LEU A 125 -5.21 2.84 3.92
N ILE A 126 -4.66 3.61 4.85
CA ILE A 126 -3.37 4.31 4.64
C ILE A 126 -2.23 3.29 4.54
N ASN A 127 -2.16 2.33 5.47
CA ASN A 127 -1.12 1.30 5.52
C ASN A 127 -1.18 0.39 4.27
N MET A 128 -2.38 -0.02 3.85
CA MET A 128 -2.55 -0.78 2.61
C MET A 128 -2.07 0.00 1.39
N TYR A 129 -2.21 1.34 1.39
CA TYR A 129 -1.76 2.16 0.27
C TYR A 129 -0.24 2.35 0.30
N SER A 130 0.36 2.45 1.50
CA SER A 130 1.81 2.53 1.63
C SER A 130 2.52 1.28 1.15
N ILE A 131 1.87 0.10 1.16
CA ILE A 131 2.41 -1.10 0.49
C ILE A 131 2.64 -0.84 -1.00
N LEU A 132 1.64 -0.26 -1.68
CA LEU A 132 1.73 0.02 -3.12
C LEU A 132 2.79 1.08 -3.43
N ASP A 133 2.79 2.20 -2.71
CA ASP A 133 3.78 3.26 -2.92
C ASP A 133 5.21 2.80 -2.57
N SER A 134 5.38 2.00 -1.51
CA SER A 134 6.69 1.40 -1.18
C SER A 134 7.12 0.38 -2.22
N THR A 135 6.19 -0.39 -2.80
CA THR A 135 6.47 -1.27 -3.93
C THR A 135 6.92 -0.46 -5.15
N ALA A 136 6.33 0.71 -5.40
CA ALA A 136 6.78 1.63 -6.45
C ALA A 136 8.21 2.15 -6.19
N GLU A 137 8.59 2.38 -4.93
CA GLU A 137 9.98 2.73 -4.56
C GLU A 137 10.95 1.59 -4.87
N VAL A 138 10.58 0.34 -4.55
CA VAL A 138 11.38 -0.85 -4.90
C VAL A 138 11.52 -0.98 -6.42
N ILE A 139 10.42 -0.86 -7.17
CA ILE A 139 10.43 -0.86 -8.63
C ILE A 139 11.38 0.23 -9.16
N SER A 140 11.29 1.45 -8.63
CA SER A 140 12.12 2.56 -9.09
C SER A 140 13.60 2.36 -8.76
N ALA A 141 13.93 1.71 -7.65
CA ALA A 141 15.32 1.43 -7.27
C ALA A 141 15.91 0.30 -8.12
N VAL A 142 15.15 -0.78 -8.30
CA VAL A 142 15.63 -2.00 -8.97
C VAL A 142 15.62 -1.86 -10.47
N LEU A 143 14.62 -1.22 -11.07
CA LEU A 143 14.44 -1.13 -12.52
C LEU A 143 14.68 0.28 -13.09
N SER A 144 15.19 1.21 -12.27
CA SER A 144 15.33 2.64 -12.62
C SER A 144 14.03 3.29 -13.11
N TRP A 145 12.87 2.69 -12.77
CA TRP A 145 11.59 3.04 -13.37
C TRP A 145 10.75 3.94 -12.46
N GLY A 146 10.71 5.24 -12.78
CA GLY A 146 9.99 6.24 -11.98
C GLY A 146 10.92 7.19 -11.23
N ASN A 147 10.39 7.86 -10.21
CA ASN A 147 11.10 8.91 -9.45
C ASN A 147 11.44 8.41 -8.04
N PHE A 148 12.57 7.70 -7.89
CA PHE A 148 13.04 7.22 -6.59
C PHE A 148 13.03 8.30 -5.49
N GLY A 149 12.52 7.94 -4.31
CA GLY A 149 12.24 8.81 -3.16
C GLY A 149 10.95 9.63 -3.27
N ARG A 150 10.21 9.49 -4.37
CA ARG A 150 8.88 10.05 -4.62
C ARG A 150 8.06 9.13 -5.53
N ALA A 151 8.38 7.85 -5.55
CA ALA A 151 7.69 6.91 -6.43
C ALA A 151 6.26 6.76 -5.92
N SER A 152 5.30 6.75 -6.85
CA SER A 152 3.91 6.48 -6.52
C SER A 152 3.39 5.39 -7.44
N PHE A 153 2.69 4.43 -6.84
CA PHE A 153 2.11 3.34 -7.60
C PHE A 153 1.03 3.86 -8.58
N ALA A 154 0.27 4.87 -8.17
CA ALA A 154 -0.71 5.52 -9.04
C ALA A 154 -0.07 6.17 -10.27
N GLU A 155 1.15 6.71 -10.16
CA GLU A 155 1.88 7.24 -11.32
C GLU A 155 2.32 6.12 -12.27
N ILE A 156 2.73 4.97 -11.73
CA ILE A 156 3.05 3.78 -12.53
C ILE A 156 1.81 3.31 -13.28
N VAL A 157 0.69 3.08 -12.59
CA VAL A 157 -0.59 2.67 -13.21
C VAL A 157 -1.02 3.67 -14.30
N LYS A 158 -0.91 4.97 -14.03
CA LYS A 158 -1.21 6.01 -15.03
C LYS A 158 -0.33 5.90 -16.27
N LYS A 159 0.99 5.70 -16.11
CA LYS A 159 1.92 5.52 -17.24
C LYS A 159 1.55 4.29 -18.07
N VAL A 160 1.19 3.17 -17.44
CA VAL A 160 0.73 1.97 -18.15
C VAL A 160 -0.54 2.26 -18.96
N LYS A 161 -1.51 2.93 -18.33
CA LYS A 161 -2.78 3.31 -18.97
C LYS A 161 -2.58 4.27 -20.15
N ASP A 162 -1.68 5.24 -20.04
CA ASP A 162 -1.38 6.20 -21.12
C ASP A 162 -0.54 5.57 -22.24
N GLY A 163 0.35 4.62 -21.91
CA GLY A 163 1.09 3.80 -22.87
C GLY A 163 0.18 2.98 -23.78
N LEU A 164 -0.88 2.38 -23.23
CA LEU A 164 -1.89 1.65 -24.01
C LEU A 164 -2.55 2.53 -25.08
N LYS A 165 -2.85 3.79 -24.77
CA LYS A 165 -3.47 4.74 -25.71
C LYS A 165 -2.55 5.16 -26.85
N THR A 166 -1.23 5.08 -26.64
CA THR A 166 -0.21 5.55 -27.59
C THR A 166 0.42 4.43 -28.41
N SER A 167 0.14 3.17 -28.10
CA SER A 167 0.73 1.96 -28.72
C SER A 167 0.28 1.69 -30.18
N ALA A 168 -0.40 2.61 -30.85
CA ALA A 168 -0.86 2.44 -32.23
C ALA A 168 0.24 2.56 -33.30
N ALA A 169 1.47 2.99 -32.95
CA ALA A 169 2.57 3.02 -33.91
C ALA A 169 3.95 3.09 -33.22
N SER A 170 4.73 2.01 -33.25
CA SER A 170 6.19 2.08 -33.32
C SER A 170 6.80 0.70 -33.56
N GLY A 171 7.81 0.65 -34.43
CA GLY A 171 8.39 -0.55 -35.00
C GLY A 171 9.36 -1.31 -34.06
N LYS A 172 9.89 -2.41 -34.61
CA LYS A 172 10.88 -3.33 -34.02
C LYS A 172 11.86 -2.62 -33.07
N LYS A 173 11.74 -2.90 -31.76
CA LYS A 173 12.80 -2.65 -30.78
C LYS A 173 13.87 -3.74 -30.93
N THR A 174 15.11 -3.35 -31.24
CA THR A 174 16.16 -4.30 -31.66
C THR A 174 17.09 -4.74 -30.54
N ILE A 175 17.04 -4.15 -29.34
CA ILE A 175 17.72 -4.67 -28.13
C ILE A 175 16.86 -4.29 -26.92
N VAL A 176 16.30 -5.27 -26.23
CA VAL A 176 15.55 -5.08 -24.97
C VAL A 176 16.55 -5.14 -23.82
N SER A 177 16.72 -4.06 -23.08
CA SER A 177 17.52 -4.08 -21.85
C SER A 177 16.88 -5.02 -20.82
N ALA A 178 17.66 -5.57 -19.88
CA ALA A 178 17.12 -6.43 -18.83
C ALA A 178 15.98 -5.72 -18.04
N ASP A 179 16.11 -4.41 -17.83
CA ASP A 179 15.11 -3.58 -17.17
C ASP A 179 13.81 -3.50 -17.98
N GLU A 180 13.88 -3.32 -19.29
CA GLU A 180 12.69 -3.25 -20.14
C GLU A 180 11.89 -4.56 -20.11
N LYS A 181 12.55 -5.72 -20.05
CA LYS A 181 11.86 -7.01 -19.90
C LYS A 181 11.01 -7.04 -18.62
N TYR A 182 11.61 -6.76 -17.46
CA TYR A 182 10.90 -6.82 -16.18
C TYR A 182 9.88 -5.67 -16.02
N GLN A 183 10.14 -4.51 -16.64
CA GLN A 183 9.15 -3.45 -16.74
C GLN A 183 7.93 -3.90 -17.56
N ASP A 184 8.15 -4.62 -18.67
CA ASP A 184 7.06 -5.16 -19.49
C ASP A 184 6.26 -6.25 -18.74
N ASP A 185 6.93 -7.10 -17.96
CA ASP A 185 6.27 -8.09 -17.10
C ASP A 185 5.36 -7.40 -16.07
N ILE A 186 5.86 -6.36 -15.38
CA ILE A 186 5.06 -5.57 -14.42
C ILE A 186 3.95 -4.77 -15.14
N ASN A 187 4.22 -4.23 -16.33
CA ASN A 187 3.20 -3.54 -17.14
C ASN A 187 2.03 -4.47 -17.45
N ASN A 188 2.31 -5.71 -17.87
CA ASN A 188 1.29 -6.68 -18.19
C ASN A 188 0.51 -7.11 -16.95
N LEU A 189 1.17 -7.28 -15.82
CA LEU A 189 0.52 -7.54 -14.54
C LEU A 189 -0.43 -6.40 -14.14
N ILE A 190 0.01 -5.14 -14.23
CA ILE A 190 -0.84 -3.98 -13.93
C ILE A 190 -2.05 -3.92 -14.88
N LYS A 191 -1.87 -4.23 -16.17
CA LYS A 191 -2.99 -4.31 -17.11
C LYS A 191 -4.00 -5.34 -16.65
N MET A 192 -3.56 -6.57 -16.41
CA MET A 192 -4.44 -7.67 -16.03
C MET A 192 -5.15 -7.45 -14.69
N GLU A 193 -4.42 -7.07 -13.65
CA GLU A 193 -4.93 -7.03 -12.27
C GLU A 193 -5.63 -5.70 -11.90
N ILE A 194 -5.40 -4.64 -12.67
CA ILE A 194 -5.91 -3.30 -12.35
C ILE A 194 -6.77 -2.73 -13.49
N LEU A 195 -6.29 -2.76 -14.73
CA LEU A 195 -6.95 -2.08 -15.85
C LEU A 195 -8.04 -2.92 -16.52
N ASP A 196 -7.83 -4.23 -16.61
CA ASP A 196 -8.72 -5.19 -17.27
C ASP A 196 -9.62 -5.94 -16.26
N ASP A 197 -9.51 -5.64 -14.96
CA ASP A 197 -10.38 -6.23 -13.94
C ASP A 197 -11.84 -5.89 -14.26
N SER A 198 -12.67 -6.92 -14.44
CA SER A 198 -14.07 -6.82 -14.88
C SER A 198 -14.96 -5.96 -13.98
N ASN A 199 -14.52 -5.67 -12.75
CA ASN A 199 -15.18 -4.78 -11.79
C ASN A 199 -14.67 -3.32 -11.86
N ASN A 200 -13.70 -3.03 -12.73
CA ASN A 200 -13.22 -1.76 -13.27
C ASN A 200 -12.92 -0.59 -12.31
N GLU A 201 -12.99 -0.78 -10.99
CA GLU A 201 -12.98 0.35 -10.06
C GLU A 201 -12.26 0.09 -8.74
N TRP A 202 -11.79 -1.13 -8.42
CA TRP A 202 -11.26 -1.40 -7.08
C TRP A 202 -10.09 -0.47 -6.70
N PHE A 203 -9.16 -0.23 -7.63
CA PHE A 203 -7.98 0.61 -7.39
C PHE A 203 -8.34 2.10 -7.33
N GLU A 204 -9.23 2.57 -8.20
CA GLU A 204 -9.69 3.96 -8.18
C GLU A 204 -10.57 4.25 -6.97
N LEU A 205 -11.42 3.30 -6.57
CA LEU A 205 -12.22 3.34 -5.36
C LEU A 205 -11.32 3.30 -4.12
N PHE A 206 -10.29 2.45 -4.11
CA PHE A 206 -9.32 2.42 -3.03
C PHE A 206 -8.57 3.76 -2.91
N LYS A 207 -8.13 4.35 -4.03
CA LYS A 207 -7.55 5.71 -4.05
C LYS A 207 -8.51 6.75 -3.48
N LEU A 208 -9.77 6.74 -3.93
CA LEU A 208 -10.81 7.64 -3.43
C LEU A 208 -10.96 7.54 -1.91
N TYR A 209 -11.02 6.31 -1.39
CA TYR A 209 -11.16 6.07 0.03
C TYR A 209 -9.91 6.44 0.84
N ARG A 210 -8.72 6.13 0.33
CA ARG A 210 -7.46 6.58 0.94
C ARG A 210 -7.41 8.10 1.05
N ASP A 211 -7.74 8.81 -0.04
CA ASP A 211 -7.72 10.27 -0.08
C ASP A 211 -8.76 10.86 0.88
N LYS A 212 -9.97 10.30 0.89
CA LYS A 212 -11.01 10.67 1.85
C LYS A 212 -10.54 10.48 3.29
N MET A 213 -9.98 9.32 3.60
CA MET A 213 -9.53 9.00 4.96
C MET A 213 -8.31 9.84 5.38
N ALA A 214 -7.45 10.25 4.46
CA ALA A 214 -6.36 11.17 4.77
C ALA A 214 -6.86 12.56 5.23
N HIS A 215 -8.01 13.00 4.72
CA HIS A 215 -8.56 14.33 4.98
C HIS A 215 -9.70 14.36 6.01
N PHE A 216 -10.49 13.29 6.11
CA PHE A 216 -11.66 13.20 6.98
C PHE A 216 -11.48 12.07 8.00
N ARG A 217 -11.69 12.40 9.29
CA ARG A 217 -11.59 11.44 10.41
C ARG A 217 -12.87 10.65 10.68
N TYR A 218 -13.88 10.83 9.84
CA TYR A 218 -15.18 10.18 9.92
C TYR A 218 -15.60 9.78 8.52
N HIS A 219 -16.08 8.54 8.35
CA HIS A 219 -16.78 8.16 7.14
C HIS A 219 -18.30 8.20 7.36
N SER A 220 -18.98 8.83 6.42
CA SER A 220 -20.41 8.61 6.20
C SER A 220 -20.56 7.24 5.56
N GLY A 221 -21.11 6.26 6.30
CA GLY A 221 -21.45 4.94 5.80
C GLY A 221 -22.93 4.66 6.01
N PHE A 222 -23.45 3.64 5.34
CA PHE A 222 -24.82 3.17 5.51
C PHE A 222 -24.83 1.89 6.33
N LEU A 223 -25.79 1.80 7.24
CA LEU A 223 -25.94 0.67 8.15
C LEU A 223 -27.26 -0.04 7.83
N PHE A 224 -27.19 -1.30 7.43
CA PHE A 224 -28.35 -2.15 7.19
C PHE A 224 -28.28 -3.37 8.11
N HIS A 225 -29.41 -4.02 8.36
CA HIS A 225 -29.43 -5.32 9.05
C HIS A 225 -30.15 -6.36 8.22
N ASP A 226 -29.76 -7.62 8.38
CA ASP A 226 -30.46 -8.75 7.79
C ASP A 226 -31.65 -9.20 8.67
N ASN A 227 -32.29 -10.29 8.25
CA ASN A 227 -33.41 -10.90 8.98
C ASN A 227 -32.99 -11.52 10.33
N ASP A 228 -31.69 -11.81 10.49
CA ASP A 228 -31.10 -12.37 11.71
C ASP A 228 -30.57 -11.27 12.64
N GLU A 229 -31.01 -10.02 12.45
CA GLU A 229 -30.65 -8.86 13.27
C GLU A 229 -29.16 -8.49 13.21
N LYS A 230 -28.39 -9.04 12.26
CA LYS A 230 -26.97 -8.72 12.10
C LYS A 230 -26.82 -7.47 11.26
N PHE A 231 -25.98 -6.54 11.72
CA PHE A 231 -25.73 -5.27 11.06
C PHE A 231 -24.52 -5.33 10.12
N TYR A 232 -24.58 -4.57 9.03
CA TYR A 232 -23.57 -4.49 7.97
C TYR A 232 -23.32 -3.05 7.56
N HIS A 233 -22.06 -2.72 7.34
CA HIS A 233 -21.59 -1.38 6.99
C HIS A 233 -21.26 -1.30 5.51
N PHE A 234 -21.97 -0.45 4.77
CA PHE A 234 -21.74 -0.25 3.34
C PHE A 234 -21.15 1.14 3.06
N LEU A 235 -20.16 1.13 2.17
CA LEU A 235 -19.46 2.29 1.68
C LEU A 235 -20.09 2.77 0.36
N SER A 236 -20.11 4.07 0.08
CA SER A 236 -20.63 4.61 -1.18
C SER A 236 -19.63 4.45 -2.33
N ARG A 237 -20.08 4.19 -3.55
CA ARG A 237 -19.20 4.19 -4.74
C ARG A 237 -18.74 5.59 -5.14
N GLN A 238 -19.43 6.64 -4.68
CA GLN A 238 -19.16 8.03 -5.00
C GLN A 238 -18.83 8.90 -3.77
N TRP A 239 -18.03 9.95 -3.99
CA TRP A 239 -17.69 10.95 -2.98
C TRP A 239 -17.49 12.35 -3.61
N PRO A 240 -17.91 13.44 -2.94
CA PRO A 240 -18.78 13.48 -1.77
C PRO A 240 -20.20 13.02 -2.11
N TYR A 241 -20.75 12.12 -1.30
CA TYR A 241 -22.17 11.83 -1.38
C TYR A 241 -22.93 12.81 -0.48
N TYR A 242 -23.72 13.68 -1.09
CA TYR A 242 -24.68 14.51 -0.39
C TYR A 242 -26.05 13.85 -0.54
N PHE A 243 -26.64 13.38 0.57
CA PHE A 243 -27.99 12.80 0.58
C PHE A 243 -29.04 13.71 -0.08
N GLN A 244 -28.79 15.02 -0.06
CA GLN A 244 -29.62 16.05 -0.68
C GLN A 244 -29.60 16.05 -2.23
N GLN A 245 -28.62 15.43 -2.88
CA GLN A 245 -28.54 15.37 -4.35
C GLN A 245 -29.68 14.56 -4.98
N GLY A 246 -30.28 13.62 -4.24
CA GLY A 246 -31.46 12.87 -4.68
C GLY A 246 -32.80 13.59 -4.44
N ILE A 247 -32.82 14.68 -3.66
CA ILE A 247 -34.05 15.38 -3.30
C ILE A 247 -34.33 16.48 -4.32
N THR A 248 -35.19 16.20 -5.29
CA THR A 248 -35.73 17.25 -6.19
C THR A 248 -36.95 17.91 -5.55
N TYR A 249 -36.88 19.22 -5.32
CA TYR A 249 -38.02 19.99 -4.77
C TYR A 249 -39.25 19.85 -5.68
N GLY A 250 -40.37 19.40 -5.12
CA GLY A 250 -41.68 19.39 -5.78
C GLY A 250 -42.00 18.20 -6.70
N LYS A 251 -41.11 17.21 -6.80
CA LYS A 251 -41.41 15.92 -7.46
C LYS A 251 -40.91 14.78 -6.58
N SER A 252 -41.81 14.08 -5.89
CA SER A 252 -41.46 12.75 -5.41
C SER A 252 -41.38 11.86 -6.65
N LYS A 253 -40.17 11.58 -7.14
CA LYS A 253 -40.03 10.32 -7.86
C LYS A 253 -40.37 9.23 -6.85
N GLU A 254 -41.28 8.34 -7.20
CA GLU A 254 -41.28 7.00 -6.61
C GLU A 254 -40.00 6.30 -7.08
N ASP A 255 -38.86 6.76 -6.57
CA ASP A 255 -37.59 6.12 -6.83
C ASP A 255 -37.64 4.80 -6.07
N ASN A 256 -37.46 3.70 -6.80
CA ASN A 256 -37.28 2.39 -6.19
C ASN A 256 -36.02 2.48 -5.32
N LEU A 257 -36.22 2.62 -4.00
CA LEU A 257 -35.14 2.77 -3.01
C LEU A 257 -34.10 1.66 -3.14
N LYS A 258 -34.52 0.46 -3.58
CA LYS A 258 -33.62 -0.65 -3.83
C LYS A 258 -32.64 -0.35 -4.95
N SER A 259 -33.13 0.02 -6.15
CA SER A 259 -32.25 0.35 -7.27
C SER A 259 -31.35 1.55 -6.97
N TYR A 260 -31.83 2.48 -6.15
CA TYR A 260 -31.02 3.61 -5.69
C TYR A 260 -29.80 3.19 -4.86
N PHE A 261 -30.00 2.31 -3.87
CA PHE A 261 -28.90 1.83 -3.03
C PHE A 261 -27.97 0.87 -3.78
N ASP A 262 -28.51 0.06 -4.70
CA ASP A 262 -27.72 -0.83 -5.55
C ASP A 262 -26.72 -0.03 -6.41
N ASP A 263 -27.13 1.13 -6.95
CA ASP A 263 -26.25 2.03 -7.71
C ASP A 263 -25.29 2.84 -6.81
N LEU A 264 -25.73 3.20 -5.60
CA LEU A 264 -24.99 4.09 -4.69
C LEU A 264 -23.89 3.37 -3.91
N LEU A 265 -24.16 2.14 -3.44
CA LEU A 265 -23.35 1.44 -2.45
C LEU A 265 -22.46 0.39 -3.09
N MET A 266 -21.30 0.17 -2.46
CA MET A 266 -20.52 -1.03 -2.72
C MET A 266 -21.38 -2.25 -2.43
N GLU A 267 -21.24 -3.30 -3.25
CA GLU A 267 -21.99 -4.55 -3.07
C GLU A 267 -21.56 -5.33 -1.83
N CYS A 268 -20.30 -5.18 -1.40
CA CYS A 268 -19.76 -5.82 -0.22
C CYS A 268 -19.77 -4.88 1.00
N ASP A 269 -19.85 -5.48 2.19
CA ASP A 269 -19.69 -4.73 3.43
C ASP A 269 -18.21 -4.32 3.64
N ILE A 270 -17.98 -3.44 4.62
CA ILE A 270 -16.66 -2.87 4.87
C ILE A 270 -15.59 -3.90 5.25
N PHE A 271 -15.95 -4.98 5.96
CA PHE A 271 -15.03 -6.03 6.35
C PHE A 271 -14.69 -6.90 5.14
N GLU A 272 -15.69 -7.31 4.37
CA GLU A 272 -15.50 -8.01 3.10
C GLU A 272 -14.64 -7.20 2.12
N TYR A 273 -14.86 -5.88 2.05
CA TYR A 273 -14.04 -4.96 1.26
C TYR A 273 -12.59 -4.95 1.73
N CYS A 274 -12.35 -4.83 3.04
CA CYS A 274 -10.98 -4.80 3.59
C CYS A 274 -10.24 -6.11 3.33
N GLU A 275 -10.90 -7.27 3.52
CA GLU A 275 -10.32 -8.58 3.24
C GLU A 275 -10.02 -8.77 1.75
N GLY A 276 -10.96 -8.40 0.88
CA GLY A 276 -10.78 -8.44 -0.57
C GLY A 276 -9.67 -7.52 -1.06
N LEU A 277 -9.57 -6.31 -0.49
CA LEU A 277 -8.51 -5.35 -0.77
C LEU A 277 -7.14 -5.89 -0.32
N HIS A 278 -7.06 -6.43 0.90
CA HIS A 278 -5.85 -7.05 1.42
C HIS A 278 -5.37 -8.16 0.50
N LYS A 279 -6.28 -9.07 0.11
CA LYS A 279 -5.96 -10.15 -0.82
C LYS A 279 -5.43 -9.63 -2.16
N LYS A 280 -6.13 -8.67 -2.78
CA LYS A 280 -5.68 -8.06 -4.06
C LYS A 280 -4.28 -7.45 -3.95
N ILE A 281 -3.99 -6.73 -2.87
CA ILE A 281 -2.68 -6.10 -2.66
C ILE A 281 -1.60 -7.14 -2.35
N TYR A 282 -1.94 -8.18 -1.58
CA TYR A 282 -1.05 -9.30 -1.31
C TYR A 282 -0.66 -10.01 -2.61
N ASP A 283 -1.63 -10.40 -3.42
CA ASP A 283 -1.43 -11.11 -4.70
C ASP A 283 -0.63 -10.23 -5.69
N LEU A 284 -0.96 -8.93 -5.77
CA LEU A 284 -0.23 -7.98 -6.61
C LEU A 284 1.23 -7.82 -6.14
N THR A 285 1.46 -7.71 -4.84
CA THR A 285 2.81 -7.60 -4.27
C THR A 285 3.60 -8.88 -4.51
N GLU A 286 2.98 -10.05 -4.31
CA GLU A 286 3.58 -11.35 -4.61
C GLU A 286 4.06 -11.41 -6.06
N ASN A 287 3.18 -11.09 -7.00
CA ASN A 287 3.46 -11.17 -8.44
C ASN A 287 4.45 -10.11 -8.92
N ILE A 288 4.53 -8.94 -8.28
CA ILE A 288 5.54 -7.92 -8.59
C ILE A 288 6.92 -8.33 -8.05
N PHE A 289 6.99 -8.89 -6.84
CA PHE A 289 8.28 -9.22 -6.23
C PHE A 289 8.97 -10.43 -6.88
N GLN A 290 8.23 -11.29 -7.59
CA GLN A 290 8.83 -12.39 -8.38
C GLN A 290 9.84 -11.90 -9.44
N PRO A 291 9.47 -11.05 -10.42
CA PRO A 291 10.42 -10.50 -11.38
C PRO A 291 11.42 -9.53 -10.75
N LEU A 292 11.06 -8.80 -9.69
CA LEU A 292 12.00 -7.88 -9.02
C LEU A 292 13.15 -8.60 -8.33
N ALA A 293 12.89 -9.73 -7.69
CA ALA A 293 13.92 -10.58 -7.08
C ALA A 293 14.94 -11.06 -8.13
N GLU A 294 14.44 -11.52 -9.27
CA GLU A 294 15.30 -11.93 -10.40
C GLU A 294 16.13 -10.75 -10.94
N ALA A 295 15.49 -9.60 -11.20
CA ALA A 295 16.15 -8.40 -11.69
C ALA A 295 17.23 -7.90 -10.73
N TYR A 296 16.93 -7.89 -9.42
CA TYR A 296 17.87 -7.48 -8.37
C TYR A 296 19.11 -8.37 -8.36
N ASN A 297 18.94 -9.70 -8.41
CA ASN A 297 20.06 -10.64 -8.43
C ASN A 297 20.95 -10.46 -9.67
N ILE A 298 20.34 -10.27 -10.85
CA ILE A 298 21.10 -10.05 -12.08
C ILE A 298 21.93 -8.77 -11.97
N LYS A 299 21.34 -7.67 -11.47
CA LYS A 299 22.05 -6.40 -11.26
C LYS A 299 23.13 -6.48 -10.19
N LYS A 300 22.88 -7.22 -9.11
CA LYS A 300 23.86 -7.51 -8.06
C LYS A 300 25.07 -8.27 -8.62
N ALA A 301 24.82 -9.28 -9.47
CA ALA A 301 25.86 -10.11 -10.07
C ALA A 301 26.64 -9.42 -11.20
N SER A 302 25.99 -8.57 -11.99
CA SER A 302 26.60 -7.92 -13.16
C SER A 302 27.67 -6.87 -12.83
N ALA A 303 27.81 -6.51 -11.54
CA ALA A 303 28.72 -5.46 -11.06
C ALA A 303 28.55 -4.10 -11.77
N CYS A 304 27.41 -3.88 -12.43
CA CYS A 304 27.07 -2.62 -13.06
C CYS A 304 27.15 -1.47 -12.04
N GLY A 305 27.71 -0.34 -12.47
CA GLY A 305 27.63 0.88 -11.68
C GLY A 305 26.18 1.34 -11.55
N SER A 306 25.92 2.18 -10.55
CA SER A 306 24.60 2.78 -10.38
C SER A 306 24.21 3.61 -11.60
N ASP A 307 22.94 3.53 -11.98
CA ASP A 307 22.35 4.30 -13.06
C ASP A 307 22.55 5.81 -12.83
N SER A 308 23.02 6.53 -13.86
CA SER A 308 23.27 7.97 -13.78
C SER A 308 22.02 8.77 -13.43
N ASP A 309 20.85 8.33 -13.89
CA ASP A 309 19.57 8.97 -13.60
C ASP A 309 19.16 8.76 -12.14
N LEU A 310 19.42 7.56 -11.60
CA LEU A 310 19.18 7.25 -10.20
C LEU A 310 20.12 8.08 -9.30
N GLN A 311 21.40 8.17 -9.64
CA GLN A 311 22.35 9.03 -8.92
C GLN A 311 21.95 10.51 -8.94
N ALA A 312 21.44 11.02 -10.07
CA ALA A 312 20.98 12.40 -10.18
C ALA A 312 19.79 12.68 -9.23
N LYS A 313 18.86 11.73 -9.13
CA LYS A 313 17.70 11.80 -8.21
C LYS A 313 18.15 11.81 -6.74
N VAL A 314 19.12 10.96 -6.37
CA VAL A 314 19.69 10.92 -5.02
C VAL A 314 20.36 12.24 -4.66
N LYS A 315 21.19 12.80 -5.55
CA LYS A 315 21.82 14.11 -5.31
C LYS A 315 20.79 15.21 -5.03
N LEU A 316 19.62 15.16 -5.68
CA LEU A 316 18.52 16.09 -5.44
C LEU A 316 17.87 15.86 -4.06
N LEU A 317 17.67 14.60 -3.65
CA LEU A 317 17.18 14.25 -2.31
C LEU A 317 18.16 14.71 -1.22
N THR A 318 19.44 14.39 -1.34
CA THR A 318 20.48 14.77 -0.38
C THR A 318 20.57 16.28 -0.19
N ARG A 319 20.49 17.05 -1.29
CA ARG A 319 20.44 18.53 -1.24
C ARG A 319 19.23 19.04 -0.47
N LYS A 320 18.06 18.42 -0.64
CA LYS A 320 16.81 18.83 0.00
C LYS A 320 16.86 18.63 1.52
N TYR A 321 17.44 17.53 1.97
CA TYR A 321 17.40 17.14 3.39
C TYR A 321 18.60 17.62 4.23
N LYS A 322 19.57 18.35 3.65
CA LYS A 322 20.78 18.83 4.34
C LYS A 322 21.34 17.78 5.31
N PHE A 323 21.50 16.54 4.84
CA PHE A 323 22.25 15.54 5.60
C PHE A 323 23.67 16.09 5.75
N LYS A 324 23.96 16.76 6.88
CA LYS A 324 25.33 17.03 7.27
C LYS A 324 25.98 15.67 7.37
N GLN A 325 27.10 15.50 6.67
CA GLN A 325 27.94 14.30 6.67
C GLN A 325 27.82 13.60 8.04
N PHE A 326 27.24 12.40 8.04
CA PHE A 326 27.12 11.58 9.24
C PHE A 326 28.50 11.17 9.72
#